data_AF-A0A7Y5F7C8-F1
#
_entry.id   AF-A0A7Y5F7C8-F1
#
_cell.length_a   1.000
_cell.length_b   1.000
_cell.length_c   1.000
_cell.angle_alpha   90.00
_cell.angle_beta   90.00
_cell.angle_gamma   90.00
#
_symmetry.space_group_name_H-M   'P 1'
#
loop_
_entity.id
_entity.type
_entity.pdbx_description
1 polymer ?
#
loop_
_entity_poly.entity_id
_entity_poly.type
_entity_poly.pdbx_seq_one_letter_code
_entity_poly.pdbx_strand_id
1 'polypeptide(L)' 'MTVAEAKQYLNKHCFFKLKTGKEVFGVIWEVYSGNETNYFFTSAHEHEKIKQTQSGSEALLKTALPIHLEDIVFAQRLVS' A
#
# COMPACT_ATOMS: atom_id res chain seq x y z
N MET A 1 11.60 -3.50 -4.52
CA MET A 1 10.72 -4.62 -4.92
C MET A 1 10.20 -4.36 -6.35
N THR A 2 10.02 -5.41 -7.15
CA THR A 2 9.43 -5.33 -8.50
C THR A 2 7.91 -5.36 -8.45
N VAL A 3 7.25 -4.95 -9.55
CA VAL A 3 5.79 -5.03 -9.68
C VAL A 3 5.29 -6.47 -9.54
N ALA A 4 5.98 -7.44 -10.14
CA ALA A 4 5.60 -8.86 -10.06
C ALA A 4 5.64 -9.38 -8.62
N GLU A 5 6.69 -9.04 -7.87
CA GLU A 5 6.82 -9.40 -6.45
C GLU A 5 5.75 -8.72 -5.59
N ALA A 6 5.42 -7.45 -5.88
CA ALA A 6 4.46 -6.66 -5.10
C ALA A 6 3.04 -7.23 -5.14
N LYS A 7 2.63 -7.88 -6.25
CA LYS A 7 1.28 -8.44 -6.42
C LYS A 7 0.82 -9.34 -5.28
N GLN A 8 1.75 -10.08 -4.65
CA GLN A 8 1.40 -10.96 -3.53
C GLN A 8 1.13 -10.22 -2.21
N TYR A 9 1.50 -8.94 -2.11
CA TYR A 9 1.39 -8.10 -0.92
C TYR A 9 0.34 -6.98 -1.07
N LEU A 10 -0.08 -6.65 -2.29
CA LEU A 10 -1.10 -5.63 -2.52
C LEU A 10 -2.42 -5.98 -1.81
N ASN A 11 -3.07 -4.95 -1.26
CA ASN A 11 -4.36 -5.02 -0.56
C ASN A 11 -4.37 -5.96 0.66
N LYS A 12 -3.20 -6.29 1.23
CA LYS A 12 -3.02 -7.17 2.39
C LYS A 12 -2.27 -6.47 3.52
N HIS A 13 -2.56 -6.88 4.75
CA HIS A 13 -1.83 -6.40 5.92
C HIS A 13 -0.43 -7.00 5.89
N CYS A 14 0.57 -6.12 5.87
CA CYS A 14 1.96 -6.51 5.72
C CYS A 14 2.85 -5.69 6.64
N PHE A 15 3.98 -6.30 6.98
CA PHE A 15 5.17 -5.61 7.45
C PHE A 15 6.05 -5.27 6.25
N PHE A 16 6.60 -4.06 6.23
CA PHE A 16 7.53 -3.59 5.21
C PHE A 16 8.78 -2.98 5.83
N LYS A 17 9.93 -3.28 5.23
CA LYS A 17 11.18 -2.57 5.48
C LYS A 17 11.55 -1.72 4.28
N LEU A 18 11.84 -0.45 4.53
CA LEU A 18 12.24 0.51 3.50
C LEU A 18 13.77 0.61 3.39
N LYS A 19 14.26 1.08 2.24
CA LYS A 19 15.70 1.35 2.00
C LYS A 19 16.31 2.28 3.05
N THR A 20 15.52 3.18 3.61
CA THR A 20 15.93 4.11 4.68
C THR A 20 16.20 3.40 6.01
N GLY A 21 15.88 2.11 6.13
CA GLY A 21 15.91 1.35 7.38
C GLY A 21 14.62 1.44 8.19
N LYS A 22 13.67 2.30 7.79
CA LYS A 22 12.37 2.44 8.45
C LYS A 22 11.54 1.17 8.28
N GLU A 23 10.90 0.76 9.37
CA GLU A 23 9.98 -0.38 9.43
C GLU A 23 8.55 0.13 9.62
N VAL A 24 7.61 -0.39 8.82
CA VAL A 24 6.21 0.04 8.84
C VAL A 24 5.26 -1.14 8.72
N PHE A 25 4.09 -1.00 9.33
CA PHE A 25 2.99 -1.95 9.26
C PHE A 25 1.80 -1.31 8.59
N GLY A 26 1.24 -1.95 7.57
CA GLY A 26 0.11 -1.39 6.84
C GLY A 26 -0.23 -2.14 5.58
N VAL A 27 -0.86 -1.43 4.65
CA VAL A 27 -1.34 -1.94 3.37
C VAL A 27 -0.81 -1.07 2.26
N ILE A 28 -0.37 -1.72 1.19
CA ILE A 28 -0.10 -1.06 -0.09
C ILE A 28 -1.20 -1.43 -1.07
N TRP A 29 -1.73 -0.47 -1.82
CA TRP A 29 -2.63 -0.73 -2.94
C TRP A 29 -2.22 0.08 -4.16
N GLU A 30 -2.76 -0.32 -5.31
CA GLU A 30 -2.54 0.33 -6.58
C GLU A 30 -3.77 1.17 -6.98
N VAL A 31 -3.53 2.30 -7.62
CA VAL A 31 -4.55 3.16 -8.23
C VAL A 31 -4.15 3.39 -9.68
N TYR A 32 -5.09 3.14 -10.59
CA TYR A 32 -4.92 3.40 -12.00
C TYR A 32 -5.36 4.84 -12.32
N SER A 33 -4.44 5.61 -12.89
CA SER A 33 -4.70 6.98 -13.35
C SER A 33 -4.25 7.09 -14.81
N GLY A 34 -5.19 6.94 -15.74
CA GLY A 34 -4.88 6.88 -17.17
C GLY A 34 -4.00 5.67 -17.51
N ASN A 35 -2.78 5.91 -18.00
CA ASN A 35 -1.82 4.86 -18.36
C ASN A 35 -0.81 4.54 -17.23
N GLU A 36 -0.92 5.20 -16.09
CA GLU A 36 0.03 5.03 -14.98
C GLU A 36 -0.59 4.24 -13.82
N THR A 37 0.23 3.40 -13.19
CA THR A 37 -0.13 2.68 -11.96
C THR A 37 0.64 3.33 -10.81
N ASN A 38 -0.10 3.95 -9.89
CA ASN A 38 0.46 4.58 -8.69
C ASN A 38 0.23 3.70 -7.47
N TYR A 39 1.20 3.68 -6.56
CA TYR A 39 1.12 2.89 -5.34
C TYR A 39 1.04 3.78 -4.11
N PHE A 40 0.23 3.35 -3.17
CA PHE A 40 -0.06 4.09 -1.96
C PHE A 40 0.04 3.19 -0.74
N PHE A 41 0.49 3.75 0.37
CA PHE A 41 0.57 3.11 1.67
C PHE A 41 -0.39 3.77 2.66
N THR A 42 -1.08 2.97 3.46
CA THR A 42 -1.76 3.44 4.68
C THR A 42 -1.76 2.37 5.77
N SER A 43 -2.26 2.70 6.96
CA SER A 43 -2.47 1.71 8.02
C SER A 43 -3.58 0.72 7.65
N ALA A 44 -3.55 -0.48 8.26
CA ALA A 44 -4.61 -1.47 8.10
C ALA A 44 -6.01 -0.92 8.43
N HIS A 45 -6.12 -0.20 9.55
CA HIS A 45 -7.38 0.38 10.02
C HIS A 45 -7.97 1.39 9.05
N GLU A 46 -7.15 2.31 8.52
CA GLU A 46 -7.62 3.30 7.55
C GLU A 46 -8.03 2.62 6.24
N HIS A 47 -7.28 1.61 5.78
CA HIS A 47 -7.62 0.84 4.60
C HIS A 47 -8.97 0.09 4.74
N GLU A 48 -9.30 -0.43 5.92
CA GLU A 48 -10.60 -1.04 6.20
C GLU A 48 -11.74 -0.03 6.16
N LYS A 49 -11.58 1.14 6.79
CA LYS A 49 -12.57 2.24 6.73
C LYS A 49 -12.86 2.65 5.29
N ILE A 50 -11.79 2.80 4.51
CA ILE A 50 -11.83 3.12 3.09
C ILE A 50 -12.67 2.09 2.32
N LYS A 51 -12.43 0.79 2.54
CA LYS A 51 -13.19 -0.28 1.88
C LYS A 51 -14.69 -0.23 2.20
N GLN A 52 -15.04 0.17 3.42
CA GLN A 52 -16.42 0.21 3.88
C GLN A 52 -17.19 1.45 3.40
N THR A 53 -16.51 2.57 3.10
CA THR A 53 -17.19 3.84 2.87
C THR A 53 -17.76 4.05 1.46
N GLN A 54 -17.53 3.15 0.49
CA GLN A 54 -17.99 3.26 -0.92
C GLN A 54 -17.72 4.61 -1.65
N SER A 55 -17.10 5.58 -0.98
CA SER A 55 -16.74 6.89 -1.51
C SER A 55 -15.41 6.76 -2.23
N GLY A 56 -15.52 6.52 -3.53
CA GLY A 56 -14.41 6.39 -4.46
C GLY A 56 -13.38 7.50 -4.32
N SER A 57 -12.12 7.07 -4.27
CA SER A 57 -10.90 7.78 -4.68
C SER A 57 -10.45 9.04 -3.92
N GLU A 58 -11.33 9.92 -3.44
CA GLU A 58 -10.89 11.26 -2.99
C GLU A 58 -10.49 11.32 -1.51
N ALA A 59 -11.27 10.69 -0.63
CA ALA A 59 -10.89 10.54 0.80
C ALA A 59 -9.69 9.60 0.97
N LEU A 60 -9.57 8.64 0.06
CA LEU A 60 -8.48 7.68 -0.10
C LEU A 60 -7.12 8.36 -0.24
N LEU A 61 -7.01 9.35 -1.13
CA LEU A 61 -5.75 10.05 -1.39
C LEU A 61 -5.32 10.96 -0.24
N LYS A 62 -6.26 11.45 0.60
CA LYS A 62 -5.92 12.34 1.72
C LYS A 62 -5.19 11.64 2.86
N THR A 63 -5.45 10.35 3.05
CA THR A 63 -4.86 9.55 4.15
C THR A 63 -3.79 8.58 3.66
N ALA A 64 -3.66 8.43 2.35
CA ALA A 64 -2.68 7.62 1.68
C ALA A 64 -1.36 8.37 1.51
N LEU A 65 -0.26 7.69 1.81
CA LEU A 65 1.09 8.18 1.51
C LEU A 65 1.56 7.55 0.20
N PRO A 66 2.01 8.34 -0.79
CA PRO A 66 2.60 7.75 -1.99
C PRO A 66 3.82 6.92 -1.61
N ILE A 67 3.99 5.76 -2.27
CA ILE A 67 5.13 4.87 -2.03
C ILE A 67 5.68 4.34 -3.36
N HIS A 68 6.99 4.33 -3.49
CA HIS A 68 7.67 3.71 -4.62
C HIS A 68 8.02 2.27 -4.27
N LEU A 69 7.67 1.31 -5.14
CA LEU A 69 7.95 -0.11 -4.88
C LEU A 69 9.45 -0.39 -4.80
N GLU A 70 10.28 0.37 -5.51
CA GLU A 70 11.74 0.27 -5.42
C GLU A 70 12.26 0.59 -4.01
N ASP A 71 11.54 1.37 -3.20
CA ASP A 71 11.99 1.74 -1.85
C ASP A 71 11.75 0.64 -0.82
N ILE A 72 10.98 -0.39 -1.17
CA ILE A 72 10.71 -1.53 -0.29
C ILE A 72 11.76 -2.62 -0.56
N VAL A 73 12.52 -2.93 0.48
CA VAL A 73 13.58 -3.95 0.46
C VAL A 73 13.13 -5.28 1.06
N PHE A 74 12.07 -5.28 1.86
CA PHE A 74 11.47 -6.49 2.41
C PHE A 74 9.98 -6.29 2.63
N ALA A 75 9.19 -7.34 2.38
CA ALA A 75 7.77 -7.39 2.65
C ALA A 75 7.41 -8.76 3.23
N GLN A 76 6.57 -8.77 4.25
CA GLN A 76 6.02 -9.98 4.83
C GLN A 76 4.53 -9.79 5.07
N ARG A 77 3.72 -10.71 4.55
CA ARG A 77 2.30 -10.74 4.86
C ARG A 77 2.11 -11.08 6.33
N LEU A 78 1.35 -10.26 7.03
CA LEU A 78 0.88 -10.59 8.37
C LEU A 78 -0.34 -11.49 8.22
N VAL A 79 -0.32 -12.62 8.93
CA VAL A 79 -1.47 -13.51 8.98
C VAL A 79 -2.56 -12.79 9.78
N SER A 80 -3.71 -12.61 9.15
CA SER A 80 -4.98 -12.32 9.83
C SER A 80 -5.79 -13.60 9.87
#